data_AF-A0A660TXZ0-F1
#
_entry.id   AF-A0A660TXZ0-F1
#
_cell.length_a   1.000
_cell.length_b   1.000
_cell.length_c   1.000
_cell.angle_alpha   90.00
_cell.angle_beta   90.00
_cell.angle_gamma   90.00
#
_symmetry.space_group_name_H-M   'P 1'
#
loop_
_entity.id
_entity.type
_entity.pdbx_description
1 polymer ?
#
loop_
_entity_poly.entity_id
_entity_poly.type
_entity_poly.pdbx_seq_one_letter_code
_entity_poly.pdbx_strand_id
1 'polypeptide(L)'
;MIVMQKRFLMVNIFLLLFCLIFAINISAVELYINTNPIDSKVFIDGILVGESPIRIKIKEKRSIQIDIVKDGYKKLVKTITLADKGIINLHYDLTPDKIELIFRDKGKIINICGMPIGETPAILYNVPNGMYEIVKNDNSYEINPAGYKYAIRSTVVESIYSGGMLSLLLLGMNDTQKSGDKVGTAVTGFGSVIMSTILGYDILKLFKIIITRERARNEIKTIKYKPYKKKDDRVLFTQGVSLLGQKNYNQAIGKFSLLTKLYSDSQYVPISYYELGLAYYNLKNYRAASDVLYEFLNKYPV
;
A
#
# COMPACT_ATOMS: atom_id res chain seq x y z
N MET A 1 48.57 53.97 25.82
CA MET A 1 48.06 52.70 26.38
C MET A 1 46.63 52.37 25.96
N ILE A 2 45.67 53.31 26.05
CA ILE A 2 44.23 53.10 25.77
C ILE A 2 43.92 52.74 24.30
N VAL A 3 44.66 53.29 23.32
CA VAL A 3 44.45 53.02 21.88
C VAL A 3 44.80 51.59 21.49
N MET A 4 45.85 51.01 22.10
CA MET A 4 46.28 49.63 21.85
C MET A 4 45.25 48.62 22.37
N GLN A 5 44.65 48.92 23.52
CA GLN A 5 43.63 48.09 24.15
C GLN A 5 42.32 48.04 23.32
N LYS A 6 41.90 49.17 22.74
CA LYS A 6 40.73 49.23 21.83
C LYS A 6 40.96 48.46 20.53
N ARG A 7 42.18 48.51 19.96
CA ARG A 7 42.53 47.75 18.75
C ARG A 7 42.54 46.23 19.01
N PHE A 8 43.05 45.81 20.16
CA PHE A 8 43.04 44.40 20.56
C PHE A 8 41.62 43.87 20.82
N LEU A 9 40.77 44.68 21.45
CA LEU A 9 39.36 44.33 21.67
C LEU A 9 38.58 44.22 20.35
N MET A 10 38.79 45.12 19.40
CA MET A 10 38.20 45.07 18.05
C MET A 10 38.63 43.83 17.26
N VAL A 11 39.91 43.48 17.29
CA VAL A 11 40.43 42.29 16.60
C VAL A 11 39.86 41.02 17.21
N ASN A 12 39.74 40.93 18.54
CA ASN A 12 39.13 39.77 19.20
C ASN A 12 37.64 39.66 18.94
N ILE A 13 36.88 40.76 18.92
CA ILE A 13 35.46 40.75 18.55
C ILE A 13 35.29 40.29 17.10
N PHE A 14 36.15 40.76 16.19
CA PHE A 14 36.14 40.32 14.79
C PHE A 14 36.52 38.84 14.65
N LEU A 15 37.50 38.34 15.42
CA LEU A 15 37.86 36.91 15.43
C LEU A 15 36.72 36.04 15.99
N LEU A 16 36.02 36.53 17.02
CA LEU A 16 34.87 35.84 17.62
C LEU A 16 33.66 35.81 16.69
N LEU A 17 33.39 36.93 15.99
CA LEU A 17 32.39 37.00 14.92
C LEU A 17 32.78 36.13 13.71
N PHE A 18 34.04 36.14 13.30
CA PHE A 18 34.57 35.30 12.22
C PHE A 18 34.47 33.81 12.59
N CYS A 19 34.78 33.43 13.83
CA CYS A 19 34.57 32.08 14.35
C CYS A 19 33.08 31.71 14.47
N LEU A 20 32.20 32.64 14.85
CA LEU A 20 30.74 32.41 14.86
C LEU A 20 30.18 32.21 13.45
N ILE A 21 30.70 32.93 12.45
CA ILE A 21 30.33 32.80 11.04
C ILE A 21 30.90 31.49 10.45
N PHE A 22 32.08 31.05 10.87
CA PHE A 22 32.70 29.78 10.43
C PHE A 22 32.16 28.53 11.18
N ALA A 23 31.55 28.71 12.35
CA ALA A 23 30.97 27.62 13.15
C ALA A 23 29.58 27.16 12.66
N ILE A 24 28.98 27.82 11.67
CA ILE A 24 27.77 27.34 11.01
C ILE A 24 28.18 26.26 9.99
N ASN A 25 28.59 25.12 10.53
CA ASN A 25 28.88 23.92 9.77
C ASN A 25 27.52 23.31 9.39
N ILE A 26 26.89 23.83 8.33
CA ILE A 26 25.57 23.37 7.85
C ILE A 26 25.67 21.88 7.57
N SER A 27 25.14 21.07 8.49
CA SER A 27 25.03 19.63 8.36
C SER A 27 23.95 19.32 7.34
N ALA A 28 24.29 19.36 6.05
CA ALA A 28 23.35 18.95 5.02
C ALA A 28 23.11 17.43 5.12
N VAL A 29 21.84 17.04 5.21
CA VAL A 29 21.41 15.66 5.10
C VAL A 29 20.98 15.43 3.66
N GLU A 30 21.52 14.39 3.03
CA GLU A 30 21.11 13.97 1.70
C GLU A 30 20.04 12.89 1.83
N LEU A 31 18.87 13.10 1.23
CA LEU A 31 17.85 12.09 1.08
C LEU A 31 17.92 11.50 -0.32
N TYR A 32 17.96 10.18 -0.42
CA TYR A 32 17.75 9.47 -1.67
C TYR A 32 16.44 8.71 -1.56
N ILE A 33 15.43 9.15 -2.31
CA ILE A 33 14.08 8.58 -2.28
C ILE A 33 13.87 7.81 -3.57
N ASN A 34 13.67 6.50 -3.44
CA ASN A 34 13.31 5.60 -4.50
C ASN A 34 11.92 5.01 -4.25
N THR A 35 11.14 4.83 -5.30
CA THR A 35 9.78 4.27 -5.18
C THR A 35 9.56 3.16 -6.19
N ASN A 36 8.59 2.31 -5.88
CA ASN A 36 8.10 1.29 -6.81
C ASN A 36 6.57 1.44 -6.93
N PRO A 37 6.05 1.87 -8.09
CA PRO A 37 6.76 2.20 -9.33
C PRO A 37 7.59 3.49 -9.22
N ILE A 38 8.55 3.65 -10.15
CA ILE A 38 9.32 4.90 -10.32
C ILE A 38 8.45 6.03 -10.92
N ASP A 39 9.03 7.22 -11.07
CA ASP A 39 8.41 8.45 -11.58
C ASP A 39 7.22 8.89 -10.72
N SER A 40 7.35 8.78 -9.40
CA SER A 40 6.34 9.21 -8.44
C SER A 40 6.66 10.60 -7.92
N LYS A 41 5.66 11.50 -7.90
CA LYS A 41 5.83 12.88 -7.42
C LYS A 41 6.10 12.86 -5.93
N VAL A 42 7.22 13.45 -5.53
CA VAL A 42 7.64 13.57 -4.14
C VAL A 42 7.45 15.02 -3.69
N PHE A 43 6.81 15.20 -2.53
CA PHE A 43 6.65 16.48 -1.88
C PHE A 43 7.32 16.43 -0.51
N ILE A 44 8.01 17.50 -0.13
CA ILE A 44 8.56 17.70 1.22
C ILE A 44 7.85 18.88 1.85
N ASP A 45 7.21 18.65 2.99
CA ASP A 45 6.40 19.65 3.71
C ASP A 45 5.40 20.37 2.79
N GLY A 46 4.80 19.62 1.87
CA GLY A 46 3.82 20.11 0.90
C GLY A 46 4.42 20.72 -0.38
N ILE A 47 5.74 20.90 -0.48
CA ILE A 47 6.40 21.48 -1.67
C ILE A 47 6.86 20.36 -2.60
N LEU A 48 6.46 20.42 -3.88
CA LEU A 48 6.92 19.47 -4.90
C LEU A 48 8.43 19.64 -5.12
N VAL A 49 9.18 18.57 -4.84
CA VAL A 49 10.64 18.56 -4.99
C VAL A 49 11.08 17.86 -6.28
N GLY A 50 10.25 17.00 -6.85
CA GLY A 50 10.47 16.34 -8.13
C GLY A 50 9.84 14.95 -8.19
N GLU A 51 10.39 14.07 -9.03
CA GLU A 51 9.91 12.70 -9.23
C GLU A 51 10.98 11.67 -8.86
N SER A 52 10.57 10.54 -8.28
CA SER A 52 11.47 9.45 -7.88
C SER A 52 12.03 8.69 -9.11
N PRO A 53 13.26 8.16 -9.06
CA PRO A 53 14.22 8.28 -7.96
C PRO A 53 14.81 9.71 -7.86
N ILE A 54 14.85 10.27 -6.65
CA ILE A 54 15.32 11.65 -6.44
C ILE A 54 16.33 11.74 -5.31
N ARG A 55 17.32 12.64 -5.46
CA ARG A 55 18.27 13.01 -4.42
C ARG A 55 18.05 14.45 -3.99
N ILE A 56 17.90 14.70 -2.70
CA ILE A 56 17.54 16.00 -2.13
C ILE A 56 18.50 16.35 -1.00
N LYS A 57 18.99 17.60 -0.98
CA LYS A 57 19.83 18.12 0.11
C LYS A 57 19.01 18.99 1.03
N ILE A 58 18.94 18.62 2.31
CA ILE A 58 18.24 19.38 3.35
C ILE A 58 19.27 19.94 4.33
N LYS A 59 19.29 21.27 4.47
CA LYS A 59 20.32 21.99 5.23
C LYS A 59 20.08 21.97 6.75
N GLU A 60 18.86 21.68 7.17
CA GLU A 60 18.42 21.78 8.56
C GLU A 60 18.06 20.41 9.13
N LYS A 61 18.54 20.16 10.34
CA LYS A 61 18.11 19.01 11.14
C LYS A 61 16.74 19.30 11.73
N ARG A 62 15.72 18.66 11.18
CA ARG A 62 14.34 18.78 11.65
C ARG A 62 13.52 17.57 11.24
N SER A 63 12.31 17.48 11.77
CA SER A 63 11.31 16.56 11.23
C SER A 63 10.73 17.13 9.93
N ILE A 64 10.59 16.27 8.94
CA ILE A 64 9.97 16.59 7.65
C ILE A 64 8.85 15.61 7.35
N GLN A 65 7.83 16.07 6.63
CA GLN A 65 6.80 15.23 6.06
C GLN A 65 7.09 14.99 4.57
N ILE A 66 7.16 13.72 4.18
CA ILE A 66 7.32 13.26 2.81
C ILE A 66 5.98 12.74 2.33
N ASP A 67 5.43 13.38 1.30
CA ASP A 67 4.27 12.90 0.59
C ASP A 67 4.70 12.33 -0.76
N ILE A 68 4.23 11.14 -1.12
CA ILE A 68 4.50 10.52 -2.41
C ILE A 68 3.17 10.26 -3.11
N VAL A 69 3.05 10.78 -4.33
CA VAL A 69 1.84 10.74 -5.14
C VAL A 69 2.15 10.14 -6.51
N LYS A 70 1.37 9.14 -6.91
CA LYS A 70 1.41 8.54 -8.24
C LYS A 70 -0.01 8.23 -8.69
N ASP A 71 -0.32 8.52 -9.94
CA ASP A 71 -1.65 8.28 -10.50
C ASP A 71 -2.00 6.79 -10.43
N GLY A 72 -3.18 6.47 -9.88
CA GLY A 72 -3.63 5.10 -9.65
C GLY A 72 -3.12 4.44 -8.37
N TYR A 73 -2.32 5.15 -7.56
CA TYR A 73 -1.78 4.66 -6.28
C TYR A 73 -2.31 5.50 -5.11
N LYS A 74 -2.38 4.87 -3.93
CA LYS A 74 -2.72 5.57 -2.69
C LYS A 74 -1.59 6.53 -2.32
N LYS A 75 -1.95 7.77 -1.97
CA LYS A 75 -0.99 8.77 -1.45
C LYS A 75 -0.29 8.20 -0.23
N LEU A 76 1.04 8.15 -0.26
CA LEU A 76 1.87 7.77 0.87
C LEU A 76 2.26 9.04 1.63
N VAL A 77 2.09 9.04 2.96
CA VAL A 77 2.55 10.12 3.85
C VAL A 77 3.47 9.52 4.90
N LYS A 78 4.68 10.07 5.04
CA LYS A 78 5.67 9.62 6.03
C LYS A 78 6.36 10.80 6.69
N THR A 79 6.50 10.74 8.01
CA THR A 79 7.28 11.72 8.77
C THR A 79 8.60 11.09 9.16
N ILE A 80 9.71 11.77 8.89
CA ILE A 80 11.05 11.33 9.31
C ILE A 80 11.74 12.46 10.07
N THR A 81 12.60 12.08 11.03
CA THR A 81 13.41 13.03 11.79
C THR A 81 14.85 13.00 11.28
N LEU A 82 15.34 14.13 10.79
CA LEU A 82 16.69 14.26 10.25
C LEU A 82 17.67 14.60 11.39
N ALA A 83 18.22 13.57 12.03
CA ALA A 83 19.09 13.74 13.20
C ALA A 83 20.59 13.84 12.85
N ASP A 84 21.07 13.11 11.84
CA ASP A 84 22.50 12.91 11.59
C ASP A 84 22.98 13.39 10.22
N LYS A 85 24.27 13.73 10.12
CA LYS A 85 24.96 14.01 8.86
C LYS A 85 25.06 12.71 8.05
N GLY A 86 24.70 12.73 6.77
CA GLY A 86 24.87 11.57 5.90
C GLY A 86 23.84 11.48 4.79
N ILE A 87 23.87 10.36 4.07
CA ILE A 87 22.88 10.00 3.05
C ILE A 87 21.88 9.03 3.68
N ILE A 88 20.61 9.38 3.67
CA ILE A 88 19.50 8.51 4.08
C ILE A 88 18.86 7.94 2.81
N ASN A 89 18.91 6.62 2.66
CA ASN A 89 18.27 5.91 1.56
C ASN A 89 16.87 5.47 1.98
N LEU A 90 15.85 5.95 1.28
CA LEU A 90 14.45 5.66 1.53
C LEU A 90 13.88 4.93 0.32
N HIS A 91 13.31 3.75 0.57
CA HIS A 91 12.61 2.97 -0.43
C HIS A 91 11.15 2.81 -0.04
N TYR A 92 10.24 3.11 -0.97
CA TYR A 92 8.80 3.00 -0.74
C TYR A 92 8.10 2.24 -1.86
N ASP A 93 7.50 1.11 -1.52
CA ASP A 93 6.55 0.41 -2.38
C ASP A 93 5.18 1.08 -2.26
N LEU A 94 4.69 1.65 -3.37
CA LEU A 94 3.39 2.27 -3.41
C LEU A 94 2.31 1.22 -3.59
N THR A 95 1.20 1.41 -2.86
CA THR A 95 0.06 0.51 -2.93
C THR A 95 -0.93 1.03 -3.98
N PRO A 96 -1.26 0.23 -5.03
CA PRO A 96 -2.24 0.65 -6.02
C PRO A 96 -3.60 0.84 -5.35
N ASP A 97 -4.38 1.82 -5.82
CA ASP A 97 -5.71 2.07 -5.26
C ASP A 97 -6.72 1.01 -5.74
N LYS A 98 -6.56 0.57 -6.99
CA LYS A 98 -7.39 -0.43 -7.64
C LYS A 98 -6.53 -1.45 -8.37
N ILE A 99 -7.05 -2.67 -8.51
CA ILE A 99 -6.41 -3.79 -9.20
C ILE A 99 -7.35 -4.35 -10.26
N GLU A 100 -6.76 -5.14 -11.17
CA GLU A 100 -7.48 -5.90 -12.17
C GLU A 100 -7.38 -7.40 -11.84
N LEU A 101 -8.50 -8.12 -11.89
CA LEU A 101 -8.51 -9.57 -11.72
C LEU A 101 -8.81 -10.23 -13.06
N ILE A 102 -7.96 -11.17 -13.45
CA ILE A 102 -8.02 -11.87 -14.72
C ILE A 102 -8.43 -13.32 -14.47
N PHE A 103 -9.58 -13.72 -15.03
CA PHE A 103 -10.09 -15.08 -14.97
C PHE A 103 -9.92 -15.75 -16.33
N ARG A 104 -9.13 -16.82 -16.38
CA ARG A 104 -8.73 -17.51 -17.62
C ARG A 104 -9.52 -18.78 -17.90
N ASP A 105 -10.07 -19.40 -16.86
CA ASP A 105 -10.87 -20.61 -16.98
C ASP A 105 -12.09 -20.36 -17.88
N LYS A 106 -12.56 -21.38 -18.60
CA LYS A 106 -13.74 -21.24 -19.48
C LYS A 106 -15.01 -21.71 -18.77
N GLY A 107 -16.11 -21.00 -18.97
CA GLY A 107 -17.46 -21.44 -18.59
C GLY A 107 -17.76 -21.44 -17.10
N LYS A 108 -17.01 -20.71 -16.27
CA LYS A 108 -17.34 -20.54 -14.85
C LYS A 108 -18.08 -19.22 -14.63
N ILE A 109 -19.05 -19.21 -13.73
CA ILE A 109 -19.76 -18.00 -13.32
C ILE A 109 -18.91 -17.26 -12.28
N ILE A 110 -18.77 -15.95 -12.41
CA ILE A 110 -18.16 -15.10 -11.38
C ILE A 110 -19.27 -14.49 -10.53
N ASN A 111 -19.20 -14.72 -9.23
CA ASN A 111 -20.07 -14.15 -8.23
C ASN A 111 -19.31 -13.15 -7.36
N ILE A 112 -19.94 -12.02 -7.07
CA ILE A 112 -19.46 -11.04 -6.10
C ILE A 112 -20.51 -10.91 -5.01
N CYS A 113 -20.15 -11.25 -3.78
CA CYS A 113 -21.08 -11.25 -2.65
C CYS A 113 -22.39 -12.00 -2.93
N GLY A 114 -22.28 -13.19 -3.52
CA GLY A 114 -23.40 -14.05 -3.90
C GLY A 114 -24.18 -13.59 -5.15
N MET A 115 -23.83 -12.46 -5.77
CA MET A 115 -24.50 -11.99 -6.98
C MET A 115 -23.70 -12.37 -8.22
N PRO A 116 -24.31 -13.04 -9.22
CA PRO A 116 -23.64 -13.36 -10.48
C PRO A 116 -23.40 -12.07 -11.27
N ILE A 117 -22.15 -11.86 -11.71
CA ILE A 117 -21.76 -10.66 -12.47
C ILE A 117 -21.36 -10.98 -13.92
N GLY A 118 -21.12 -12.24 -14.25
CA GLY A 118 -20.79 -12.69 -15.59
C GLY A 118 -20.05 -14.02 -15.61
N GLU A 119 -19.54 -14.41 -16.78
CA GLU A 119 -18.88 -15.70 -16.99
C GLU A 119 -17.43 -15.53 -17.42
N THR A 120 -16.62 -16.55 -17.16
CA THR A 120 -15.21 -16.63 -17.54
C THR A 120 -15.03 -17.24 -18.94
N PRO A 121 -13.98 -16.87 -19.70
CA PRO A 121 -12.89 -15.97 -19.32
C PRO A 121 -13.34 -14.51 -19.29
N ALA A 122 -12.79 -13.73 -18.35
CA ALA A 122 -13.18 -12.33 -18.17
C ALA A 122 -12.16 -11.54 -17.34
N ILE A 123 -12.32 -10.22 -17.37
CA ILE A 123 -11.56 -9.29 -16.54
C ILE A 123 -12.52 -8.54 -15.63
N LEU A 124 -12.16 -8.45 -14.36
CA LEU A 124 -12.77 -7.52 -13.43
C LEU A 124 -11.86 -6.30 -13.28
N TYR A 125 -12.40 -5.13 -13.60
CA TYR A 125 -11.72 -3.84 -13.50
C TYR A 125 -12.18 -3.07 -12.27
N ASN A 126 -11.34 -2.15 -11.83
CA ASN A 126 -11.61 -1.27 -10.69
C ASN A 126 -11.88 -2.04 -9.40
N VAL A 127 -11.26 -3.20 -9.22
CA VAL A 127 -11.34 -3.94 -7.96
C VAL A 127 -10.60 -3.10 -6.90
N PRO A 128 -11.27 -2.61 -5.84
CA PRO A 128 -10.59 -1.85 -4.81
C PRO A 128 -9.43 -2.66 -4.23
N ASN A 129 -8.32 -2.02 -3.88
CA ASN A 129 -7.26 -2.76 -3.20
C ASN A 129 -7.68 -3.10 -1.76
N GLY A 130 -7.69 -4.38 -1.43
CA GLY A 130 -8.07 -4.90 -0.14
C GLY A 130 -7.90 -6.41 -0.03
N MET A 131 -8.30 -6.95 1.11
CA MET A 131 -8.26 -8.39 1.37
C MET A 131 -9.57 -9.05 0.92
N TYR A 132 -9.46 -10.02 0.03
CA TYR A 132 -10.57 -10.79 -0.52
C TYR A 132 -10.42 -12.28 -0.24
N GLU A 133 -11.53 -12.94 0.04
CA GLU A 133 -11.68 -14.39 0.01
C GLU A 133 -12.25 -14.76 -1.37
N ILE A 134 -11.45 -15.48 -2.16
CA ILE A 134 -11.84 -15.97 -3.49
C ILE A 134 -11.95 -17.49 -3.38
N VAL A 135 -13.17 -18.01 -3.47
CA VAL A 135 -13.45 -19.44 -3.43
C VAL A 135 -13.72 -19.92 -4.86
N LYS A 136 -12.94 -20.89 -5.33
CA LYS A 136 -13.15 -21.54 -6.62
C LYS A 136 -13.97 -22.81 -6.39
N ASN A 137 -15.17 -22.84 -6.94
CA ASN A 137 -16.02 -24.03 -7.04
C ASN A 137 -15.92 -24.65 -8.44
N ASP A 138 -16.60 -25.78 -8.65
CA ASP A 138 -16.59 -26.48 -9.94
C ASP A 138 -17.06 -25.59 -11.09
N ASN A 139 -18.18 -24.88 -10.90
CA ASN A 139 -18.80 -24.05 -11.95
C ASN A 139 -18.76 -22.54 -11.64
N SER A 140 -18.15 -22.11 -10.53
CA SER A 140 -18.15 -20.70 -10.17
C SER A 140 -16.90 -20.22 -9.40
N TYR A 141 -16.70 -18.92 -9.41
CA TYR A 141 -15.84 -18.19 -8.50
C TYR A 141 -16.70 -17.33 -7.59
N GLU A 142 -16.47 -17.40 -6.29
CA GLU A 142 -17.15 -16.56 -5.29
C GLU A 142 -16.13 -15.59 -4.68
N ILE A 143 -16.36 -14.28 -4.84
CA ILE A 143 -15.46 -13.23 -4.37
C ILE A 143 -16.15 -12.43 -3.27
N ASN A 144 -15.54 -12.41 -2.09
CA ASN A 144 -16.05 -11.69 -0.93
C ASN A 144 -14.95 -10.85 -0.26
N PRO A 145 -15.25 -9.60 0.18
CA PRO A 145 -14.30 -8.88 1.02
C PRO A 145 -14.14 -9.63 2.35
N ALA A 146 -12.90 -9.83 2.77
CA ALA A 146 -12.55 -10.67 3.92
C ALA A 146 -11.75 -9.92 4.99
N GLY A 147 -11.33 -8.67 4.74
CA GLY A 147 -10.52 -7.88 5.67
C GLY A 147 -11.12 -7.72 7.07
N TYR A 148 -12.45 -7.73 7.20
CA TYR A 148 -13.13 -7.63 8.49
C TYR A 148 -13.27 -8.96 9.25
N LYS A 149 -13.16 -10.11 8.59
CA LYS A 149 -13.46 -11.44 9.19
C LYS A 149 -12.53 -11.74 10.38
N TYR A 150 -11.24 -11.45 10.22
CA TYR A 150 -10.24 -11.62 11.29
C TYR A 150 -10.43 -10.63 12.44
N ALA A 151 -10.80 -9.38 12.13
CA ALA A 151 -11.07 -8.36 13.13
C ALA A 151 -12.30 -8.70 13.98
N ILE A 152 -13.38 -9.22 13.37
CA ILE A 152 -14.55 -9.71 14.11
C ILE A 152 -14.14 -10.84 15.06
N ARG A 153 -13.46 -11.86 14.55
CA ARG A 153 -13.10 -13.04 15.36
C ARG A 153 -12.26 -12.67 16.58
N SER A 154 -11.23 -11.84 16.40
CA SER A 154 -10.38 -11.39 17.52
C SER A 154 -11.16 -10.56 18.54
N THR A 155 -11.95 -9.58 18.07
CA THR A 155 -12.73 -8.71 18.97
C THR A 155 -13.77 -9.49 19.77
N VAL A 156 -14.43 -10.50 19.18
CA VAL A 156 -15.37 -11.36 19.90
C VAL A 156 -14.68 -12.14 21.01
N VAL A 157 -13.47 -12.67 20.77
CA VAL A 157 -12.68 -13.37 21.80
C VAL A 157 -12.30 -12.42 22.94
N GLU A 158 -11.86 -11.20 22.62
CA GLU A 158 -11.57 -10.15 23.60
C GLU A 158 -12.82 -9.82 24.44
N SER A 159 -13.99 -9.68 23.81
CA SER A 159 -15.26 -9.42 24.49
C SER A 159 -15.69 -10.56 25.43
N ILE A 160 -15.52 -11.81 25.00
CA ILE A 160 -15.84 -12.98 25.84
C ILE A 160 -14.92 -13.02 27.07
N TYR A 161 -13.62 -12.78 26.86
CA TYR A 161 -12.65 -12.72 27.95
C TYR A 161 -13.00 -11.60 28.93
N SER A 162 -13.28 -10.39 28.43
CA SER A 162 -13.56 -9.24 29.28
C SER A 162 -14.88 -9.38 30.05
N GLY A 163 -15.93 -9.91 29.40
CA GLY A 163 -17.20 -10.24 30.05
C GLY A 163 -17.09 -11.35 31.08
N GLY A 164 -16.30 -12.40 30.81
CA GLY A 164 -16.05 -13.48 31.76
C GLY A 164 -15.30 -13.01 33.01
N MET A 165 -14.25 -12.20 32.84
CA MET A 165 -13.52 -11.61 33.96
C MET A 165 -14.39 -10.65 34.77
N LEU A 166 -15.23 -9.84 34.11
CA LEU A 166 -16.22 -9.00 34.79
C LEU A 166 -17.17 -9.84 35.65
N SER A 167 -17.69 -10.94 35.12
CA SER A 167 -18.55 -11.87 35.85
C SER A 167 -17.88 -12.43 37.12
N LEU A 168 -16.64 -12.90 37.01
CA LEU A 168 -15.88 -13.44 38.15
C LEU A 168 -15.64 -12.38 39.23
N LEU A 169 -15.33 -11.15 38.81
CA LEU A 169 -15.12 -10.03 39.73
C LEU A 169 -16.41 -9.66 40.47
N LEU A 170 -17.55 -9.61 39.77
CA LEU A 170 -18.86 -9.35 40.40
C LEU A 170 -19.26 -10.45 41.40
N LEU A 171 -18.95 -11.72 41.10
CA LEU A 171 -19.14 -12.82 42.06
C LEU A 171 -18.28 -12.62 43.30
N GLY A 172 -16.98 -12.32 43.12
CA GLY A 172 -16.06 -12.03 44.22
C GLY A 172 -16.46 -10.78 45.02
N MET A 173 -17.02 -9.75 44.38
CA MET A 173 -17.60 -8.58 45.07
C MET A 173 -18.73 -9.01 46.00
N ASN A 174 -19.66 -9.84 45.52
CA ASN A 174 -20.78 -10.31 46.33
C ASN A 174 -20.32 -11.08 47.57
N ASP A 175 -19.31 -11.94 47.41
CA ASP A 175 -18.77 -12.74 48.53
C ASP A 175 -18.00 -11.88 49.54
N THR A 176 -17.12 -10.97 49.08
CA THR A 176 -16.39 -10.05 49.95
C THR A 176 -17.31 -9.06 50.67
N GLN A 177 -18.40 -8.65 50.03
CA GLN A 177 -19.41 -7.80 50.64
C GLN A 177 -20.16 -8.53 51.77
N LYS A 178 -20.45 -9.83 51.60
CA LYS A 178 -21.06 -10.67 52.66
C LYS A 178 -20.11 -10.94 53.82
N SER A 179 -18.81 -11.10 53.57
CA SER A 179 -17.82 -11.35 54.63
C SER A 179 -17.39 -10.07 55.38
N GLY A 180 -17.72 -8.89 54.85
CA GLY A 180 -17.30 -7.60 55.42
C GLY A 180 -15.87 -7.18 55.07
N ASP A 181 -15.22 -7.87 54.12
CA ASP A 181 -13.88 -7.52 53.64
C ASP A 181 -13.89 -6.28 52.73
N LYS A 182 -13.69 -5.12 53.35
CA LYS A 182 -13.68 -3.82 52.66
C LYS A 182 -12.60 -3.71 51.59
N VAL A 183 -11.45 -4.36 51.77
CA VAL A 183 -10.34 -4.28 50.80
C VAL A 183 -10.65 -5.14 49.59
N GLY A 184 -11.09 -6.38 49.82
CA GLY A 184 -11.53 -7.28 48.75
C GLY A 184 -12.67 -6.70 47.92
N THR A 185 -13.68 -6.08 48.56
CA THR A 185 -14.78 -5.42 47.85
C THR A 185 -14.30 -4.23 47.01
N ALA A 186 -13.37 -3.42 47.51
CA ALA A 186 -12.82 -2.31 46.74
C ALA A 186 -12.04 -2.80 45.51
N VAL A 187 -11.16 -3.80 45.67
CA VAL A 187 -10.35 -4.37 44.59
C VAL A 187 -11.24 -4.95 43.49
N THR A 188 -12.21 -5.78 43.88
CA THR A 188 -13.14 -6.41 42.93
C THR A 188 -14.09 -5.41 42.28
N GLY A 189 -14.47 -4.34 42.99
CA GLY A 189 -15.21 -3.19 42.45
C GLY A 189 -14.43 -2.42 41.38
N PHE A 190 -13.20 -2.01 41.67
CA PHE A 190 -12.35 -1.33 40.69
C PHE A 190 -12.05 -2.20 39.47
N GLY A 191 -11.74 -3.49 39.70
CA GLY A 191 -11.56 -4.44 38.61
C GLY A 191 -12.80 -4.53 37.71
N SER A 192 -13.99 -4.57 38.30
CA SER A 192 -15.25 -4.64 37.55
C SER A 192 -15.47 -3.40 36.67
N VAL A 193 -15.12 -2.21 37.17
CA VAL A 193 -15.18 -0.97 36.37
C VAL A 193 -14.22 -1.04 35.18
N ILE A 194 -12.99 -1.51 35.39
CA ILE A 194 -12.00 -1.65 34.30
C ILE A 194 -12.53 -2.63 33.25
N MET A 195 -12.98 -3.82 33.67
CA MET A 195 -13.45 -4.85 32.74
C MET A 195 -14.72 -4.44 32.00
N SER A 196 -15.64 -3.71 32.64
CA SER A 196 -16.84 -3.19 31.97
C SER A 196 -16.49 -2.12 30.93
N THR A 197 -15.47 -1.28 31.20
CA THR A 197 -14.99 -0.27 30.26
C THR A 197 -14.35 -0.93 29.02
N ILE A 198 -13.52 -1.96 29.23
CA ILE A 198 -12.93 -2.75 28.14
C ILE A 198 -14.02 -3.41 27.29
N LEU A 199 -14.99 -4.07 27.94
CA LEU A 199 -16.11 -4.70 27.25
C LEU A 199 -16.92 -3.67 26.42
N GLY A 200 -17.18 -2.49 26.99
CA GLY A 200 -17.84 -1.39 26.28
C GLY A 200 -17.06 -0.93 25.04
N TYR A 201 -15.73 -0.79 25.16
CA TYR A 201 -14.86 -0.49 24.03
C TYR A 201 -14.89 -1.59 22.95
N ASP A 202 -14.87 -2.86 23.35
CA ASP A 202 -14.93 -3.99 22.41
C ASP A 202 -16.26 -4.00 21.63
N ILE A 203 -17.38 -3.67 22.29
CA ILE A 203 -18.69 -3.52 21.64
C ILE A 203 -18.65 -2.39 20.61
N LEU A 204 -18.09 -1.22 20.95
CA LEU A 204 -17.94 -0.10 20.00
C LEU A 204 -17.05 -0.49 18.81
N LYS A 205 -15.96 -1.23 19.08
CA LYS A 205 -15.06 -1.77 18.06
C LYS A 205 -15.82 -2.73 17.12
N LEU A 206 -16.69 -3.60 17.63
CA LEU A 206 -17.55 -4.47 16.82
C LEU A 206 -18.51 -3.67 15.92
N PHE A 207 -19.17 -2.63 16.44
CA PHE A 207 -20.02 -1.76 15.63
C PHE A 207 -19.25 -1.11 14.47
N LYS A 208 -18.04 -0.59 14.76
CA LYS A 208 -17.17 -0.02 13.73
C LYS A 208 -16.79 -1.04 12.66
N ILE A 209 -16.53 -2.28 13.06
CA ILE A 209 -16.20 -3.37 12.12
C ILE A 209 -17.41 -3.72 11.24
N ILE A 210 -18.63 -3.77 11.80
CA ILE A 210 -19.86 -4.03 11.03
C ILE A 210 -20.09 -2.93 9.98
N ILE A 211 -19.92 -1.66 10.35
CA ILE A 211 -20.02 -0.54 9.40
C ILE A 211 -18.97 -0.67 8.29
N THR A 212 -17.74 -1.06 8.65
CA THR A 212 -16.64 -1.26 7.69
C THR A 212 -16.93 -2.42 6.74
N ARG A 213 -17.53 -3.51 7.23
CA ARG A 213 -17.99 -4.64 6.42
C ARG A 213 -19.00 -4.21 5.36
N GLU A 214 -20.01 -3.44 5.75
CA GLU A 214 -21.03 -2.96 4.81
C GLU A 214 -20.44 -1.97 3.79
N ARG A 215 -19.52 -1.10 4.21
CA ARG A 215 -18.77 -0.25 3.28
C ARG A 215 -18.00 -1.08 2.24
N ALA A 216 -17.23 -2.08 2.67
CA ALA A 216 -16.47 -2.95 1.77
C ALA A 216 -17.38 -3.72 0.80
N ARG A 217 -18.56 -4.15 1.26
CA ARG A 217 -19.60 -4.78 0.42
C ARG A 217 -20.23 -3.82 -0.59
N ASN A 218 -20.26 -2.53 -0.31
CA ASN A 218 -20.75 -1.54 -1.27
C ASN A 218 -19.67 -1.14 -2.27
N GLU A 219 -18.42 -1.00 -1.83
CA GLU A 219 -17.29 -0.70 -2.71
C GLU A 219 -17.06 -1.81 -3.75
N ILE A 220 -17.12 -3.08 -3.35
CA ILE A 220 -16.93 -4.22 -4.26
C ILE A 220 -18.01 -4.30 -5.35
N LYS A 221 -19.21 -3.74 -5.13
CA LYS A 221 -20.28 -3.68 -6.15
C LYS A 221 -19.96 -2.72 -7.30
N THR A 222 -18.98 -1.83 -7.14
CA THR A 222 -18.56 -0.89 -8.18
C THR A 222 -17.62 -1.52 -9.22
N ILE A 223 -17.23 -2.78 -9.00
CA ILE A 223 -16.38 -3.55 -9.90
C ILE A 223 -17.05 -3.69 -11.27
N LYS A 224 -16.27 -3.43 -12.31
CA LYS A 224 -16.74 -3.53 -13.69
C LYS A 224 -16.33 -4.88 -14.29
N TYR A 225 -17.29 -5.56 -14.89
CA TYR A 225 -17.08 -6.80 -15.61
C TYR A 225 -16.83 -6.53 -17.10
N LYS A 226 -15.84 -7.20 -17.69
CA LYS A 226 -15.65 -7.27 -19.14
C LYS A 226 -15.48 -8.73 -19.58
N PRO A 227 -16.38 -9.27 -20.42
CA PRO A 227 -16.24 -10.63 -20.95
C PRO A 227 -15.07 -10.72 -21.91
N TYR A 228 -14.45 -11.91 -21.98
CA TYR A 228 -13.58 -12.28 -23.08
C TYR A 228 -14.36 -12.36 -24.39
N LYS A 229 -13.92 -11.64 -25.40
CA LYS A 229 -14.47 -11.74 -26.76
C LYS A 229 -13.31 -12.00 -27.71
N LYS A 230 -13.27 -13.13 -28.41
CA LYS A 230 -12.16 -13.48 -29.32
C LYS A 230 -11.78 -12.32 -30.26
N LYS A 231 -12.76 -11.55 -30.76
CA LYS A 231 -12.56 -10.37 -31.63
C LYS A 231 -11.72 -9.25 -30.99
N ASP A 232 -11.59 -9.21 -29.67
CA ASP A 232 -10.80 -8.22 -28.93
C ASP A 232 -9.29 -8.53 -29.00
N ASP A 233 -8.88 -9.74 -29.43
CA ASP A 233 -7.46 -10.13 -29.52
C ASP A 233 -6.68 -9.22 -30.47
N ARG A 234 -7.22 -9.00 -31.67
CA ARG A 234 -6.65 -8.12 -32.69
C ARG A 234 -6.62 -6.68 -32.20
N VAL A 235 -7.65 -6.24 -31.48
CA VAL A 235 -7.72 -4.87 -30.94
C VAL A 235 -6.61 -4.66 -29.93
N LEU A 236 -6.42 -5.60 -29.00
CA LEU A 236 -5.33 -5.54 -28.00
C LEU A 236 -3.96 -5.58 -28.67
N PHE A 237 -3.77 -6.47 -29.66
CA PHE A 237 -2.52 -6.55 -30.41
C PHE A 237 -2.21 -5.21 -31.12
N THR A 238 -3.18 -4.68 -31.86
CA THR A 238 -3.03 -3.42 -32.62
C THR A 238 -2.76 -2.23 -31.69
N GLN A 239 -3.42 -2.16 -30.53
CA GLN A 239 -3.14 -1.16 -29.51
C GLN A 239 -1.72 -1.29 -28.96
N GLY A 240 -1.27 -2.50 -28.66
CA GLY A 240 0.10 -2.77 -28.21
C GLY A 240 1.13 -2.29 -29.22
N VAL A 241 0.98 -2.65 -30.50
CA VAL A 241 1.88 -2.23 -31.59
C VAL A 241 1.85 -0.70 -31.78
N SER A 242 0.68 -0.07 -31.74
CA SER A 242 0.56 1.39 -31.82
C SER A 242 1.31 2.10 -30.68
N LEU A 243 1.20 1.57 -29.45
CA LEU A 243 1.92 2.09 -28.28
C LEU A 243 3.44 1.90 -28.39
N LEU A 244 3.90 0.79 -28.98
CA LEU A 244 5.33 0.62 -29.30
C LEU A 244 5.83 1.67 -30.28
N GLY A 245 5.06 1.97 -31.34
CA GLY A 245 5.38 3.04 -32.29
C GLY A 245 5.49 4.42 -31.62
N GLN A 246 4.72 4.63 -30.54
CA GLN A 246 4.78 5.85 -29.72
C GLN A 246 5.88 5.81 -28.64
N LYS A 247 6.70 4.75 -28.59
CA LYS A 247 7.70 4.47 -27.53
C LYS A 247 7.11 4.39 -26.12
N ASN A 248 5.80 4.15 -26.00
CA ASN A 248 5.11 4.00 -24.74
C ASN A 248 5.16 2.54 -24.27
N TYR A 249 6.37 2.08 -23.96
CA TYR A 249 6.65 0.67 -23.69
C TYR A 249 5.87 0.11 -22.49
N ASN A 250 5.69 0.90 -21.42
CA ASN A 250 4.96 0.47 -20.23
C ASN A 250 3.49 0.12 -20.56
N GLN A 251 2.81 0.96 -21.34
CA GLN A 251 1.43 0.67 -21.73
C GLN A 251 1.36 -0.48 -22.74
N ALA A 252 2.32 -0.57 -23.66
CA ALA A 252 2.41 -1.66 -24.63
C ALA A 252 2.57 -3.02 -23.94
N ILE A 253 3.46 -3.10 -22.94
CA ILE A 253 3.65 -4.28 -22.07
C ILE A 253 2.32 -4.71 -21.45
N GLY A 254 1.53 -3.75 -20.94
CA GLY A 254 0.21 -4.02 -20.39
C GLY A 254 -0.72 -4.69 -21.42
N LYS A 255 -0.77 -4.17 -22.66
CA LYS A 255 -1.62 -4.73 -23.73
C LYS A 255 -1.20 -6.13 -24.16
N PHE A 256 0.09 -6.35 -24.40
CA PHE A 256 0.59 -7.68 -24.80
C PHE A 256 0.48 -8.69 -23.67
N SER A 257 0.79 -8.32 -22.43
CA SER A 257 0.62 -9.21 -21.27
C SER A 257 -0.85 -9.61 -21.09
N LEU A 258 -1.78 -8.68 -21.32
CA LEU A 258 -3.21 -8.97 -21.29
C LEU A 258 -3.60 -9.96 -22.39
N LEU A 259 -3.09 -9.74 -23.62
CA LEU A 259 -3.33 -10.63 -24.76
C LEU A 259 -2.83 -12.05 -24.48
N THR A 260 -1.57 -12.22 -24.07
CA THR A 260 -0.97 -13.54 -23.84
C THR A 260 -1.62 -14.29 -22.67
N LYS A 261 -2.13 -13.58 -21.66
CA LYS A 261 -2.80 -14.18 -20.49
C LYS A 261 -4.24 -14.58 -20.76
N LEU A 262 -5.01 -13.76 -21.46
CA LEU A 262 -6.45 -14.01 -21.67
C LEU A 262 -6.76 -14.73 -22.97
N TYR A 263 -6.04 -14.38 -24.03
CA TYR A 263 -6.28 -14.84 -25.40
C TYR A 263 -5.21 -15.86 -25.77
N SER A 264 -4.96 -16.84 -24.91
CA SER A 264 -3.87 -17.81 -25.09
C SER A 264 -4.01 -18.66 -26.35
N ASP A 265 -5.21 -18.74 -26.92
CA ASP A 265 -5.54 -19.41 -28.18
C ASP A 265 -5.48 -18.47 -29.41
N SER A 266 -5.10 -17.20 -29.22
CA SER A 266 -5.01 -16.23 -30.32
C SER A 266 -3.76 -16.44 -31.17
N GLN A 267 -3.91 -16.27 -32.48
CA GLN A 267 -2.80 -16.27 -33.44
C GLN A 267 -1.77 -15.16 -33.17
N TYR A 268 -2.15 -14.11 -32.43
CA TYR A 268 -1.25 -13.00 -32.09
C TYR A 268 -0.36 -13.30 -30.87
N VAL A 269 -0.58 -14.41 -30.17
CA VAL A 269 0.17 -14.73 -28.94
C VAL A 269 1.68 -14.85 -29.18
N PRO A 270 2.18 -15.62 -30.17
CA PRO A 270 3.62 -15.78 -30.36
C PRO A 270 4.31 -14.44 -30.59
N ILE A 271 3.77 -13.63 -31.51
CA ILE A 271 4.33 -12.31 -31.81
C ILE A 271 4.18 -11.35 -30.61
N SER A 272 3.12 -11.46 -29.82
CA SER A 272 2.94 -10.64 -28.61
C SER A 272 3.98 -10.96 -27.54
N TYR A 273 4.40 -12.22 -27.37
CA TYR A 273 5.49 -12.57 -26.46
C TYR A 273 6.82 -11.95 -26.91
N TYR A 274 7.11 -12.02 -28.22
CA TYR A 274 8.30 -11.39 -28.77
C TYR A 274 8.31 -9.88 -28.55
N GLU A 275 7.23 -9.19 -28.90
CA GLU A 275 7.06 -7.74 -28.71
C GLU A 275 7.11 -7.33 -27.23
N LEU A 276 6.53 -8.15 -26.33
CA LEU A 276 6.61 -7.96 -24.89
C LEU A 276 8.07 -8.00 -24.39
N GLY A 277 8.85 -8.98 -24.85
CA GLY A 277 10.27 -9.10 -24.55
C GLY A 277 11.08 -7.89 -25.03
N LEU A 278 10.84 -7.45 -26.28
CA LEU A 278 11.47 -6.25 -26.84
C LEU A 278 11.07 -4.98 -26.08
N ALA A 279 9.81 -4.85 -25.66
CA ALA A 279 9.37 -3.70 -24.88
C ALA A 279 10.11 -3.60 -23.54
N TYR A 280 10.30 -4.72 -22.83
CA TYR A 280 11.11 -4.75 -21.61
C TYR A 280 12.58 -4.42 -21.89
N TYR A 281 13.14 -4.91 -23.00
CA TYR A 281 14.51 -4.61 -23.41
C TYR A 281 14.70 -3.10 -23.64
N ASN A 282 13.76 -2.44 -24.32
CA ASN A 282 13.79 -0.99 -24.54
C ASN A 282 13.69 -0.18 -23.25
N LEU A 283 12.99 -0.71 -22.23
CA LEU A 283 12.97 -0.14 -20.87
C LEU A 283 14.25 -0.45 -20.07
N LYS A 284 15.24 -1.11 -20.67
CA LYS A 284 16.47 -1.61 -20.01
C LYS A 284 16.21 -2.59 -18.87
N ASN A 285 15.00 -3.17 -18.82
CA ASN A 285 14.67 -4.24 -17.89
C ASN A 285 15.10 -5.58 -18.50
N TYR A 286 16.42 -5.79 -18.58
CA TYR A 286 17.02 -6.94 -19.26
C TYR A 286 16.62 -8.28 -18.64
N ARG A 287 16.37 -8.31 -17.32
CA ARG A 287 15.92 -9.51 -16.62
C ARG A 287 14.54 -9.93 -17.11
N ALA A 288 13.56 -9.03 -17.04
CA ALA A 288 12.21 -9.32 -17.51
C ALA A 288 12.18 -9.62 -19.02
N ALA A 289 13.01 -8.94 -19.81
CA ALA A 289 13.13 -9.22 -21.24
C ALA A 289 13.62 -10.64 -21.50
N SER A 290 14.70 -11.07 -20.81
CA SER A 290 15.25 -12.42 -20.91
C SER A 290 14.23 -13.47 -20.51
N ASP A 291 13.53 -13.29 -19.40
CA ASP A 291 12.53 -14.24 -18.89
C ASP A 291 11.41 -14.46 -19.93
N VAL A 292 10.86 -13.38 -20.49
CA VAL A 292 9.77 -13.43 -21.49
C VAL A 292 10.22 -14.05 -22.81
N LEU A 293 11.41 -13.69 -23.31
CA LEU A 293 11.93 -14.22 -24.57
C LEU A 293 12.31 -15.70 -24.45
N TYR A 294 12.82 -16.13 -23.30
CA TYR A 294 13.08 -17.54 -23.03
C TYR A 294 11.77 -18.34 -22.98
N GLU A 295 10.72 -17.81 -22.36
CA GLU A 295 9.38 -18.42 -22.37
C GLU A 295 8.81 -18.53 -23.78
N PHE A 296 9.00 -17.50 -24.61
CA PHE A 296 8.61 -17.50 -26.02
C PHE A 296 9.27 -18.66 -26.79
N LEU A 297 10.60 -18.78 -26.72
CA LEU A 297 11.36 -19.81 -27.44
C LEU A 297 10.95 -21.23 -27.03
N ASN A 298 10.69 -21.45 -25.73
CA ASN A 298 10.28 -22.77 -25.23
C ASN A 298 8.85 -23.15 -25.61
N LYS A 299 7.93 -22.17 -25.65
CA LYS A 299 6.52 -22.42 -26.00
C LYS A 299 6.29 -22.51 -27.51
N TYR A 300 7.09 -21.81 -28.30
CA TYR A 300 6.94 -21.68 -29.74
C TYR A 300 8.27 -21.95 -30.45
N PRO A 301 8.78 -23.20 -30.37
CA PRO A 301 9.97 -23.57 -31.12
C PRO A 301 9.69 -23.50 -32.63
N VAL A 302 10.69 -23.03 -33.38
CA VAL A 302 10.66 -22.92 -34.85
C VAL A 302 10.98 -24.26 -35.49
#